data_AF-A0A2N9MFL1-F1
#
_entry.id   AF-A0A2N9MFL1-F1
#
_cell.length_a   1.000
_cell.length_b   1.000
_cell.length_c   1.000
_cell.angle_alpha   90.00
_cell.angle_beta   90.00
_cell.angle_gamma   90.00
#
_symmetry.space_group_name_H-M   'P 1'
#
loop_
_entity.id
_entity.type
_entity.pdbx_description
1 polymer ?
#
loop_
_entity_poly.entity_id
_entity_poly.type
_entity_poly.pdbx_seq_one_letter_code
_entity_poly.pdbx_strand_id
1 'polypeptide(L)' 'MSNWSGLTLGELFERIRVSMPEGRPGSLTRQQNADILAYMLSFNQFPAGQTELQKDTELLKQIRFEAQKPGTKGID' A
#
# COMPACT_ATOMS: atom_id res chain seq x y z
N MET A 1 -13.86 -7.54 -8.76
CA MET A 1 -12.48 -7.06 -8.50
C MET A 1 -12.44 -5.60 -8.92
N SER A 2 -13.04 -4.72 -8.13
CA SER A 2 -13.41 -3.40 -8.63
C SER A 2 -12.57 -2.33 -7.95
N ASN A 3 -11.77 -1.64 -8.78
CA ASN A 3 -11.30 -0.26 -8.60
C ASN A 3 -9.89 -0.01 -7.99
N TRP A 4 -9.02 -1.00 -7.79
CA TRP A 4 -7.71 -0.80 -7.14
C TRP A 4 -6.49 -1.09 -8.03
N SER A 5 -6.71 -1.62 -9.24
CA SER A 5 -5.66 -1.99 -10.19
C SER A 5 -5.17 -0.78 -10.99
N GLY A 6 -3.86 -0.50 -10.96
CA GLY A 6 -3.19 0.57 -11.74
C GLY A 6 -2.88 1.85 -10.97
N LEU A 7 -3.18 1.90 -9.66
CA LEU A 7 -2.90 3.03 -8.78
C LEU A 7 -1.53 2.91 -8.11
N THR A 8 -0.86 4.02 -7.78
CA THR A 8 0.38 3.98 -6.97
C THR A 8 0.07 3.64 -5.51
N LEU A 9 1.08 3.25 -4.73
CA LEU A 9 0.87 3.02 -3.29
C LEU A 9 0.38 4.28 -2.57
N GLY A 10 0.78 5.46 -3.02
CA GLY A 10 0.28 6.74 -2.49
C GLY A 10 -1.22 6.96 -2.75
N GLU A 11 -1.70 6.60 -3.93
CA GLU A 11 -3.13 6.68 -4.26
C GLU A 11 -3.95 5.66 -3.45
N LEU A 12 -3.40 4.46 -3.24
CA LEU A 12 -4.01 3.45 -2.38
C LEU A 12 -4.06 3.90 -0.91
N PHE A 13 -2.99 4.53 -0.43
CA PHE A 13 -2.90 5.08 0.92
C PHE A 13 -3.91 6.22 1.14
N GLU A 14 -4.00 7.18 0.21
CA GLU A 14 -5.00 8.25 0.30
C GLU A 14 -6.42 7.70 0.26
N ARG A 15 -6.67 6.65 -0.55
CA ARG A 15 -7.97 6.01 -0.56
C ARG A 15 -8.33 5.39 0.79
N ILE A 16 -7.41 4.63 1.40
CA ILE A 16 -7.60 4.07 2.75
C ILE A 16 -7.90 5.20 3.74
N ARG A 17 -7.13 6.29 3.68
CA ARG A 17 -7.31 7.44 4.58
C ARG A 17 -8.70 8.08 4.48
N VAL A 18 -9.26 8.21 3.27
CA VAL A 18 -10.57 8.87 3.07
C VAL A 18 -11.76 7.91 3.13
N SER A 19 -11.56 6.61 2.94
CA SER A 19 -12.64 5.62 2.92
C SER A 19 -12.70 4.73 4.16
N MET A 20 -11.64 4.66 4.96
CA MET A 20 -11.58 3.79 6.15
C MET A 20 -11.37 4.56 7.46
N PRO A 21 -11.81 3.97 8.57
CA PRO A 21 -12.70 2.80 8.68
C PRO A 21 -14.14 3.12 8.29
N GLU A 22 -14.91 2.09 7.93
CA GLU A 22 -16.32 2.23 7.64
C GLU A 22 -17.06 2.87 8.82
N GLY A 23 -17.82 3.94 8.54
CA GLY A 23 -18.52 4.73 9.56
C GLY A 23 -17.68 5.82 10.25
N ARG A 24 -16.34 5.80 10.16
CA ARG A 24 -15.45 6.85 10.71
C ARG A 24 -14.23 7.13 9.82
N PRO A 25 -14.43 7.59 8.56
CA PRO A 25 -13.33 7.89 7.65
C PRO A 25 -12.35 8.91 8.27
N GLY A 26 -11.05 8.68 8.10
CA GLY A 26 -10.01 9.60 8.57
C GLY A 26 -9.73 9.57 10.09
N SER A 27 -10.32 8.64 10.84
CA SER A 27 -10.08 8.49 12.28
C SER A 27 -8.78 7.76 12.64
N LEU A 28 -8.11 7.17 11.65
CA LEU A 28 -6.87 6.42 11.82
C LEU A 28 -5.63 7.28 11.62
N THR A 29 -4.58 6.97 12.37
CA THR A 29 -3.27 7.59 12.20
C THR A 29 -2.64 7.17 10.87
N ARG A 30 -1.67 7.95 10.38
CA ARG A 30 -0.91 7.61 9.17
C ARG A 30 -0.22 6.25 9.26
N GLN A 31 0.28 5.88 10.45
CA GLN A 31 0.90 4.58 10.67
C GLN A 31 -0.12 3.45 10.48
N GLN A 32 -1.29 3.56 11.12
CA GLN A 32 -2.36 2.57 10.97
C GLN A 32 -2.84 2.43 9.52
N ASN A 33 -2.90 3.53 8.77
CA ASN A 33 -3.23 3.47 7.34
C ASN A 33 -2.16 2.70 6.53
N ALA A 34 -0.88 2.85 6.88
CA ALA A 34 0.22 2.12 6.24
C ALA A 34 0.18 0.62 6.60
N ASP A 35 -0.15 0.28 7.85
CA ASP A 35 -0.32 -1.11 8.30
C ASP A 35 -1.48 -1.80 7.58
N ILE A 36 -2.61 -1.09 7.42
CA ILE A 36 -3.77 -1.60 6.66
C ILE A 36 -3.39 -1.82 5.19
N LEU A 37 -2.66 -0.88 4.59
CA LEU A 37 -2.17 -1.01 3.22
C LEU A 37 -1.28 -2.25 3.10
N ALA A 38 -0.30 -2.42 3.99
CA ALA A 38 0.58 -3.59 4.01
C ALA A 38 -0.19 -4.91 4.18
N TYR A 39 -1.20 -4.93 5.06
CA TYR A 39 -2.07 -6.08 5.25
C TYR A 39 -2.88 -6.42 3.98
N MET A 40 -3.44 -5.41 3.31
CA MET A 40 -4.17 -5.61 2.05
C MET A 40 -3.27 -6.16 0.95
N LEU A 41 -2.02 -5.70 0.87
CA LEU A 41 -1.03 -6.22 -0.08
C LEU A 41 -0.76 -7.69 0.20
N SER A 42 -0.47 -8.05 1.46
CA SER A 42 -0.24 -9.43 1.88
C SER A 42 -1.46 -10.33 1.60
N PHE A 43 -2.66 -9.85 1.92
CA PHE A 43 -3.91 -10.56 1.68
C PHE A 43 -4.13 -10.85 0.19
N ASN A 44 -3.84 -9.89 -0.67
CA ASN A 44 -3.92 -10.06 -2.13
C ASN A 44 -2.69 -10.80 -2.72
N GLN A 45 -1.87 -11.44 -1.87
CA GLN A 45 -0.69 -12.21 -2.26
C GLN A 45 0.36 -11.38 -3.02
N PHE A 46 0.38 -10.07 -2.75
CA PHE A 46 1.48 -9.24 -3.21
C PHE A 46 2.73 -9.57 -2.41
N PRO A 47 3.89 -9.59 -3.08
CA PRO A 47 5.15 -9.83 -2.42
C PRO A 47 5.49 -8.71 -1.44
N ALA A 48 6.03 -9.08 -0.28
CA ALA A 48 6.62 -8.11 0.63
C ALA A 48 7.84 -7.44 -0.05
N GLY A 49 7.95 -6.12 0.10
CA GLY A 49 9.14 -5.37 -0.30
C GLY A 49 10.30 -5.62 0.65
N GLN A 50 11.51 -5.22 0.25
CA GLN A 50 12.72 -5.27 1.10
C GLN A 50 12.72 -4.20 2.21
N THR A 51 11.85 -3.20 2.09
CA THR A 51 11.75 -2.06 3.01
C THR A 51 10.35 -1.93 3.56
N GLU A 52 10.25 -1.49 4.82
CA GLU A 52 8.97 -1.15 5.45
C GLU A 52 8.22 -0.12 4.61
N LEU A 53 6.89 -0.25 4.58
CA LEU A 53 6.04 0.66 3.83
C LEU A 53 6.09 2.05 4.47
N GLN A 54 6.55 3.04 3.71
CA GLN A 54 6.74 4.38 4.27
C GLN A 54 5.39 5.01 4.62
N LYS A 55 5.34 5.72 5.74
CA LYS A 55 4.13 6.41 6.22
C LYS A 55 3.82 7.74 5.51
N ASP A 56 4.69 8.15 4.58
CA ASP A 56 4.62 9.43 3.92
C ASP A 56 4.03 9.29 2.52
N THR A 57 2.88 9.93 2.29
CA THR A 57 2.14 9.83 1.03
C THR A 57 2.99 10.27 -0.17
N GLU A 58 3.84 11.29 -0.02
CA GLU A 58 4.65 11.79 -1.14
C GLU A 58 5.70 10.78 -1.59
N LEU A 59 6.27 10.02 -0.64
CA LEU A 59 7.22 8.95 -0.94
C LEU A 59 6.49 7.73 -1.50
N LEU A 60 5.30 7.39 -0.98
CA LEU A 60 4.47 6.31 -1.51
C LEU A 60 3.97 6.57 -2.94
N LYS A 61 3.79 7.83 -3.35
CA LYS A 61 3.43 8.19 -4.74
C LYS A 61 4.54 7.87 -5.75
N GLN A 62 5.79 7.87 -5.30
CA GLN A 62 6.94 7.52 -6.14
C GLN A 62 7.05 6.00 -6.35
N ILE A 63 6.44 5.21 -5.46
CA ILE A 63 6.42 3.76 -5.57
C ILE A 63 5.24 3.35 -6.45
N ARG A 64 5.56 3.00 -7.70
CA ARG A 64 4.58 2.42 -8.62
C ARG A 64 4.19 1.05 -8.10
N PHE A 65 2.89 0.81 -8.03
CA PHE A 65 2.37 -0.49 -7.67
C PHE A 65 2.52 -1.43 -8.87
N GLU A 66 3.66 -2.08 -8.97
CA GLU A 66 3.90 -3.10 -10.00
C GLU A 66 3.60 -4.46 -9.39
N ALA A 67 2.54 -5.11 -9.85
CA ALA A 67 2.15 -6.47 -9.47
C ALA A 67 3.16 -7.55 -9.93
N GLN A 68 4.37 -7.14 -10.31
CA GLN A 68 5.44 -8.06 -10.64
C GLN A 68 6.04 -8.51 -9.31
N LYS A 69 5.90 -9.82 -9.01
CA LYS A 69 6.76 -10.55 -8.06
C LYS A 69 8.16 -9.92 -8.10
N PRO A 70 8.79 -9.55 -6.97
CA PRO A 70 10.19 -9.19 -6.98
C PRO A 70 10.86 -10.37 -7.65
N GLY A 71 11.38 -10.11 -8.85
CA GLY A 71 12.35 -11.00 -9.43
C GLY A 71 13.40 -11.17 -8.34
N THR A 72 13.52 -12.40 -7.87
CA THR A 72 14.74 -12.97 -7.31
C THR A 72 15.91 -12.03 -7.53
N LYS A 73 16.21 -11.18 -6.54
CA LYS A 73 17.52 -10.54 -6.48
C LYS A 73 18.46 -11.69 -6.15
N GLY A 74 18.97 -12.34 -7.19
CA GLY A 74 20.16 -13.16 -7.09
C GLY A 74 21.19 -12.29 -6.39
N ILE A 75 21.52 -12.68 -5.17
CA ILE A 75 22.78 -12.29 -4.57
C ILE A 75 23.79 -13.27 -5.15
N ASP A 76 24.60 -12.76 -6.08
CA ASP A 76 25.91 -13.34 -6.39
C ASP A 76 26.78 -13.50 -5.12
#